data_AF-A0A399Y5W1-F1
#
_entry.id   AF-A0A399Y5W1-F1
#
_cell.length_a   1.000
_cell.length_b   1.000
_cell.length_c   1.000
_cell.angle_alpha   90.00
_cell.angle_beta   90.00
_cell.angle_gamma   90.00
#
_symmetry.space_group_name_H-M   'P 1'
#
loop_
_entity.id
_entity.type
_entity.pdbx_description
1 polymer ?
#
loop_
_entity_poly.entity_id
_entity_poly.type
_entity_poly.pdbx_seq_one_letter_code
_entity_poly.pdbx_strand_id
1 'polypeptide(L)'
;MSGILRDSEGGTLLDDKMIYRLRRFLQHGRIGIGVISLALPGLILSALAVKRTGATRMLVRLFGSREIAMGAGALMAEKSGNDELWFKAGTAVDAADATVFALGFVTGRLRRPRAFIFAVLAIGAAACGMAVSANSGEAPAAVAE
;
A
#
# COMPACT_ATOMS: atom_id res chain seq x y z
N MET A 1 -20.51 37.21 3.78
CA MET A 1 -20.39 35.98 4.62
C MET A 1 -19.85 34.84 3.77
N SER A 2 -18.53 34.74 3.60
CA SER A 2 -17.84 33.48 3.29
C SER A 2 -16.41 33.59 3.83
N GLY A 3 -16.20 33.04 5.03
CA GLY A 3 -14.89 32.95 5.65
C GLY A 3 -14.24 31.65 5.19
N ILE A 4 -13.64 31.66 4.00
CA ILE A 4 -12.67 30.63 3.61
C ILE A 4 -11.40 30.97 4.39
N LEU A 5 -11.27 30.37 5.57
CA LEU A 5 -10.02 30.39 6.34
C LEU A 5 -9.00 29.59 5.52
N ARG A 6 -8.20 30.36 4.80
CA ARG A 6 -7.05 29.94 4.03
C ARG A 6 -5.89 29.88 5.02
N ASP A 7 -5.36 28.69 5.27
CA ASP A 7 -4.12 28.58 6.04
C ASP A 7 -2.99 29.24 5.23
N SER A 8 -2.01 29.81 5.91
CA SER A 8 -0.97 30.65 5.28
C SER A 8 0.03 29.87 4.42
N GLU A 9 -0.12 28.55 4.35
CA GLU A 9 0.60 27.65 3.46
C GLU A 9 -0.41 27.06 2.48
N GLY A 10 -0.17 27.20 1.18
CA GLY A 10 -1.16 27.05 0.10
C GLY A 10 -1.73 25.64 -0.15
N GLY A 11 -1.86 24.78 0.85
CA GLY A 11 -2.58 23.51 0.80
C GLY A 11 -4.07 23.72 1.08
N THR A 12 -4.94 23.34 0.15
CA THR A 12 -6.39 23.41 0.37
C THR A 12 -6.81 22.31 1.34
N LEU A 13 -7.55 22.63 2.42
CA LEU A 13 -8.20 21.66 3.36
C LEU A 13 -8.95 20.49 2.69
N LEU A 14 -9.35 20.67 1.43
CA LEU A 14 -9.94 19.63 0.57
C LEU A 14 -8.93 18.52 0.24
N ASP A 15 -7.66 18.87 0.04
CA ASP A 15 -6.57 17.95 -0.27
C ASP A 15 -6.23 17.08 0.93
N ASP A 16 -6.18 17.64 2.15
CA ASP A 16 -5.90 16.86 3.36
C ASP A 16 -6.98 15.81 3.63
N LYS A 17 -8.25 16.19 3.51
CA LYS A 17 -9.38 15.26 3.63
C LYS A 17 -9.35 14.20 2.53
N MET A 18 -8.92 14.56 1.33
CA MET A 18 -8.80 13.64 0.20
C MET A 18 -7.64 12.65 0.41
N ILE A 19 -6.47 13.11 0.85
CA ILE A 19 -5.31 12.29 1.21
C ILE A 19 -5.67 11.32 2.34
N TYR A 20 -6.36 11.80 3.37
CA TYR A 20 -6.84 10.99 4.48
C TYR A 20 -7.79 9.87 4.00
N ARG A 21 -8.78 10.20 3.16
CA ARG A 21 -9.69 9.20 2.57
C ARG A 21 -8.96 8.19 1.69
N LEU A 22 -7.98 8.64 0.92
CA LEU A 22 -7.17 7.78 0.06
C LEU A 22 -6.34 6.81 0.90
N ARG A 23 -5.63 7.30 1.93
CA ARG A 23 -4.86 6.46 2.86
C ARG A 23 -5.74 5.39 3.48
N ARG A 24 -6.89 5.78 4.02
CA ARG A 24 -7.84 4.85 4.63
C ARG A 24 -8.38 3.83 3.64
N PHE A 25 -8.71 4.25 2.42
CA PHE A 25 -9.14 3.34 1.35
C PHE A 25 -8.06 2.30 1.00
N LEU A 26 -6.80 2.74 0.88
CA LEU A 26 -5.67 1.84 0.61
C LEU A 26 -5.51 0.78 1.71
N GLN A 27 -5.63 1.15 2.98
CA GLN A 27 -5.52 0.17 4.08
C GLN A 27 -6.67 -0.84 4.08
N HIS A 28 -7.91 -0.41 3.80
CA HIS A 28 -9.03 -1.35 3.68
C HIS A 28 -8.87 -2.27 2.47
N GLY A 29 -8.38 -1.74 1.34
CA GLY A 29 -8.07 -2.54 0.15
C GLY A 29 -7.02 -3.61 0.44
N ARG A 30 -5.94 -3.23 1.14
CA ARG A 30 -4.89 -4.15 1.59
C ARG A 30 -5.44 -5.28 2.46
N ILE A 31 -6.26 -4.96 3.46
CA ILE A 31 -6.90 -5.96 4.32
C ILE A 31 -7.79 -6.88 3.49
N GLY A 32 -8.60 -6.34 2.58
CA GLY A 32 -9.47 -7.13 1.71
C GLY A 32 -8.70 -8.14 0.86
N ILE A 33 -7.63 -7.69 0.19
CA ILE A 33 -6.72 -8.55 -0.58
C ILE A 33 -6.08 -9.60 0.33
N GLY A 34 -5.66 -9.21 1.54
CA GLY A 34 -5.06 -10.11 2.51
C GLY A 34 -6.01 -11.21 2.98
N VAL A 35 -7.27 -10.87 3.27
CA VAL A 35 -8.33 -11.81 3.65
C VAL A 35 -8.60 -12.80 2.52
N ILE A 36 -8.74 -12.32 1.28
CA ILE A 36 -8.95 -13.19 0.12
C ILE A 36 -7.74 -14.13 -0.07
N SER A 37 -6.52 -13.62 0.08
CA SER A 37 -5.29 -14.41 -0.06
C SER A 37 -5.16 -15.47 1.05
N LEU A 38 -5.59 -15.15 2.26
CA LEU A 38 -5.54 -16.06 3.41
C LEU A 38 -6.61 -17.17 3.32
N ALA A 39 -7.86 -16.78 3.07
CA ALA A 39 -9.01 -17.68 3.04
C ALA A 39 -9.08 -18.49 1.74
N LEU A 40 -8.82 -17.84 0.60
CA LEU A 40 -9.01 -18.38 -0.74
C LEU A 40 -7.73 -18.28 -1.59
N PRO A 41 -6.59 -18.84 -1.14
CA PRO A 41 -5.31 -18.73 -1.87
C PRO A 41 -5.40 -19.35 -3.27
N GLY A 42 -6.30 -20.31 -3.49
CA GLY A 42 -6.55 -20.91 -4.78
C GLY A 42 -7.03 -19.91 -5.85
N LEU A 43 -7.80 -18.89 -5.46
CA LEU A 43 -8.27 -17.83 -6.37
C LEU A 43 -7.12 -16.97 -6.84
N ILE A 44 -6.27 -16.52 -5.91
CA ILE A 44 -5.06 -15.75 -6.23
C ILE A 44 -4.14 -16.56 -7.13
N LEU A 45 -3.84 -17.80 -6.78
CA LEU A 45 -3.01 -18.68 -7.61
C LEU A 45 -3.62 -18.92 -8.99
N SER A 46 -4.95 -18.98 -9.10
CA SER A 46 -5.66 -19.09 -10.38
C SER A 46 -5.48 -17.85 -11.24
N ALA A 47 -5.71 -16.67 -10.64
CA ALA A 47 -5.54 -15.38 -11.31
C ALA A 47 -4.10 -15.18 -11.80
N LEU A 48 -3.13 -15.72 -11.06
CA LEU A 48 -1.71 -15.69 -11.42
C LEU A 48 -1.28 -16.81 -12.37
N ALA A 49 -2.20 -17.74 -12.71
CA ALA A 49 -1.90 -18.96 -13.45
C ALA A 49 -0.67 -19.71 -12.89
N VAL A 50 -0.54 -19.74 -11.55
CA VAL A 50 0.52 -20.42 -10.81
C VAL A 50 0.02 -21.81 -10.41
N LYS A 51 0.90 -22.81 -10.48
CA LYS A 51 0.57 -24.18 -10.06
C LYS A 51 0.17 -24.18 -8.57
N ARG A 52 -0.98 -24.76 -8.28
CA ARG A 52 -1.51 -24.90 -6.92
C ARG A 52 -0.80 -26.04 -6.19
N THR A 53 0.32 -25.76 -5.54
CA THR A 53 1.03 -26.70 -4.68
C THR A 53 0.82 -26.32 -3.21
N GLY A 54 1.18 -27.21 -2.27
CA GLY A 54 1.14 -26.88 -0.84
C GLY A 54 2.00 -25.65 -0.52
N ALA A 55 3.21 -25.58 -1.09
CA ALA A 55 4.12 -24.46 -0.93
C ALA A 55 3.56 -23.14 -1.47
N THR A 56 2.98 -23.13 -2.69
CA THR A 56 2.46 -21.87 -3.26
C THR A 56 1.21 -21.38 -2.52
N ARG A 57 0.37 -22.28 -2.00
CA ARG A 57 -0.75 -21.90 -1.13
C ARG A 57 -0.26 -21.31 0.19
N MET A 58 0.77 -21.89 0.79
CA MET A 58 1.36 -21.39 2.03
C MET A 58 1.94 -19.99 1.84
N LEU A 59 2.67 -19.75 0.74
CA LEU A 59 3.22 -18.42 0.41
C LEU A 59 2.13 -17.37 0.22
N VAL A 60 1.04 -17.69 -0.48
CA VAL A 60 -0.08 -16.75 -0.68
C VAL A 60 -0.78 -16.45 0.65
N ARG A 61 -0.91 -17.44 1.54
CA ARG A 61 -1.47 -17.21 2.89
C ARG A 61 -0.56 -16.36 3.75
N LEU A 62 0.75 -16.57 3.68
CA LEU A 62 1.74 -15.75 4.38
C LEU A 62 1.68 -14.30 3.91
N PHE A 63 1.69 -14.08 2.59
CA PHE A 63 1.43 -12.77 1.99
C PHE A 63 0.13 -12.17 2.53
N GLY A 64 -0.97 -12.91 2.50
CA GLY A 64 -2.27 -12.43 2.97
C GLY A 64 -2.27 -12.04 4.46
N SER A 65 -1.62 -12.82 5.31
CA SER A 65 -1.49 -12.51 6.75
C SER A 65 -0.71 -11.22 7.00
N ARG A 66 0.34 -10.95 6.20
CA ARG A 66 1.13 -9.73 6.27
C ARG A 66 0.31 -8.51 5.87
N GLU A 67 -0.45 -8.60 4.79
CA GLU A 67 -1.30 -7.50 4.31
C GLU A 67 -2.39 -7.14 5.33
N ILE A 68 -2.99 -8.15 5.98
CA ILE A 68 -3.94 -7.93 7.08
C ILE A 68 -3.25 -7.22 8.25
N ALA A 69 -2.08 -7.70 8.68
CA ALA A 69 -1.36 -7.13 9.81
C ALA A 69 -0.95 -5.66 9.57
N MET A 70 -0.41 -5.35 8.38
CA MET A 70 -0.02 -3.99 8.01
C MET A 70 -1.21 -3.04 7.92
N GLY A 71 -2.30 -3.48 7.27
CA GLY A 71 -3.50 -2.64 7.14
C GLY A 71 -4.20 -2.43 8.48
N ALA A 72 -4.32 -3.46 9.30
CA ALA A 72 -4.90 -3.36 10.64
C ALA A 72 -4.04 -2.47 11.54
N GLY A 73 -2.71 -2.65 11.53
CA GLY A 73 -1.79 -1.81 12.29
C GLY A 73 -1.87 -0.34 11.90
N ALA A 74 -1.94 -0.03 10.60
CA ALA A 74 -2.13 1.33 10.12
C ALA A 74 -3.47 1.95 10.58
N LEU A 75 -4.59 1.22 10.46
CA LEU A 75 -5.91 1.71 10.90
C LEU A 75 -6.01 1.84 12.43
N MET A 76 -5.27 1.03 13.18
CA MET A 76 -5.19 1.16 14.64
C MET A 76 -4.38 2.39 15.03
N ALA A 77 -3.23 2.60 14.39
CA ALA A 77 -2.34 3.74 14.66
C ALA A 77 -2.92 5.08 14.19
N GLU A 78 -3.79 5.06 13.17
CA GLU A 78 -4.55 6.21 12.68
C GLU A 78 -5.41 6.84 13.80
N LYS A 79 -6.01 6.02 14.68
CA LYS A 79 -6.79 6.51 15.83
C LYS A 79 -5.96 7.32 16.83
N SER A 80 -4.65 7.10 16.84
CA SER A 80 -3.69 7.79 17.70
C SER A 80 -2.88 8.86 16.96
N GLY A 81 -3.17 9.11 15.68
CA GLY A 81 -2.46 10.08 14.85
C GLY A 81 -1.02 9.68 14.48
N ASN A 82 -0.66 8.39 14.59
CA ASN A 82 0.70 7.90 14.38
C ASN A 82 0.76 6.75 13.37
N ASP A 83 -0.03 6.84 12.30
CA ASP A 83 -0.08 5.85 11.21
C ASP A 83 1.11 5.95 10.23
N GLU A 84 1.89 7.02 10.30
CA GLU A 84 2.96 7.29 9.35
C GLU A 84 4.02 6.18 9.29
N LEU A 85 4.41 5.65 10.45
CA LEU A 85 5.36 4.52 10.52
C LEU A 85 4.80 3.28 9.82
N TRP A 86 3.52 2.98 10.05
CA TRP A 86 2.84 1.84 9.41
C TRP A 86 2.67 2.04 7.92
N PHE A 87 2.41 3.27 7.48
CA PHE A 87 2.33 3.61 6.07
C PHE A 87 3.69 3.42 5.38
N LYS A 88 4.77 3.95 5.97
CA LYS A 88 6.15 3.78 5.48
C LYS A 88 6.55 2.31 5.43
N ALA A 89 6.23 1.54 6.48
CA ALA A 89 6.52 0.11 6.53
C ALA A 89 5.75 -0.66 5.44
N GLY A 90 4.47 -0.34 5.23
CA GLY A 90 3.66 -0.90 4.14
C GLY A 90 4.25 -0.59 2.76
N THR A 91 4.66 0.66 2.52
CA THR A 91 5.30 1.06 1.26
C THR A 91 6.62 0.32 1.03
N ALA A 92 7.46 0.16 2.06
CA ALA A 92 8.71 -0.58 1.95
C ALA A 92 8.48 -2.06 1.58
N VAL A 93 7.46 -2.66 2.17
CA VAL A 93 7.03 -4.02 1.85
C VAL A 93 6.53 -4.14 0.41
N ASP A 94 5.68 -3.21 -0.03
CA ASP A 94 5.16 -3.17 -1.40
C ASP A 94 6.31 -3.03 -2.43
N ALA A 95 7.33 -2.21 -2.11
CA ALA A 95 8.53 -2.05 -2.93
C ALA A 95 9.41 -3.33 -2.97
N ALA A 96 9.54 -4.03 -1.85
CA ALA A 96 10.28 -5.29 -1.80
C ALA A 96 9.60 -6.36 -2.65
N ASP A 97 8.27 -6.48 -2.56
CA ASP A 97 7.49 -7.39 -3.38
C ASP A 97 7.65 -7.08 -4.88
N ALA A 98 7.51 -5.80 -5.25
CA ALA A 98 7.71 -5.34 -6.63
C ALA A 98 9.10 -5.74 -7.16
N THR A 99 10.13 -5.59 -6.32
CA THR A 99 11.51 -5.97 -6.64
C THR A 99 11.63 -7.48 -6.87
N VAL A 100 11.05 -8.30 -6.00
CA VAL A 100 11.07 -9.76 -6.15
C VAL A 100 10.37 -10.19 -7.44
N PHE A 101 9.24 -9.58 -7.80
CA PHE A 101 8.55 -9.84 -9.06
C PHE A 101 9.36 -9.39 -10.27
N ALA A 102 9.96 -8.21 -10.22
CA ALA A 102 10.83 -7.70 -11.28
C ALA A 102 12.03 -8.63 -11.52
N LEU A 103 12.71 -9.07 -10.44
CA LEU A 103 13.80 -10.04 -10.53
C LEU A 103 13.33 -11.37 -11.12
N GLY A 104 12.16 -11.87 -10.72
CA GLY A 104 11.57 -13.08 -11.28
C GLY A 104 11.26 -12.96 -12.78
N PHE A 105 10.89 -11.77 -13.24
CA PHE A 105 10.68 -11.48 -14.66
C PHE A 105 12.01 -11.40 -15.43
N VAL A 106 12.97 -10.62 -14.94
CA VAL A 106 14.29 -10.43 -15.58
C VAL A 106 15.05 -11.75 -15.69
N THR A 107 14.93 -12.62 -14.68
CA THR A 107 15.58 -13.94 -14.67
C THR A 107 14.82 -14.99 -15.50
N GLY A 108 13.73 -14.63 -16.18
CA GLY A 108 12.93 -15.55 -17.01
C GLY A 108 12.15 -16.60 -16.20
N ARG A 109 12.10 -16.46 -14.87
CA ARG A 109 11.39 -17.38 -13.97
C ARG A 109 9.87 -17.12 -13.96
N LEU A 110 9.41 -15.95 -14.43
CA LEU A 110 8.00 -15.62 -14.67
C LEU A 110 7.69 -15.38 -16.17
N ARG A 111 6.54 -15.89 -16.68
CA ARG A 111 6.05 -15.66 -18.06
C ARG A 111 5.15 -14.40 -18.16
N ARG A 112 5.24 -13.70 -19.31
CA ARG A 112 4.80 -12.31 -19.60
C ARG A 112 3.44 -11.79 -19.06
N PRO A 113 2.28 -12.48 -19.14
CA PRO A 113 1.03 -11.91 -18.62
C PRO A 113 0.99 -11.81 -17.08
N ARG A 114 1.90 -12.52 -16.38
CA ARG A 114 1.98 -12.56 -14.91
C ARG A 114 2.71 -11.36 -14.31
N ALA A 115 3.50 -10.64 -15.09
CA ALA A 115 4.23 -9.44 -14.66
C ALA A 115 3.34 -8.18 -14.65
N PHE A 116 2.28 -8.16 -15.46
CA PHE A 116 1.44 -6.98 -15.67
C PHE A 116 0.54 -6.67 -14.46
N ILE A 117 -0.04 -7.68 -13.82
CA ILE A 117 -0.88 -7.50 -12.61
C ILE A 117 -0.03 -6.98 -11.43
N PHE A 118 1.20 -7.47 -11.28
CA PHE A 118 2.13 -7.00 -10.25
C PHE A 118 2.74 -5.63 -10.57
N ALA A 119 2.99 -5.32 -11.85
CA ALA A 119 3.36 -3.97 -12.24
C ALA A 119 2.24 -2.98 -11.92
N VAL A 120 0.97 -3.32 -12.16
CA VAL A 120 -0.16 -2.44 -11.83
C VAL A 120 -0.32 -2.26 -10.31
N LEU A 121 -0.18 -3.32 -9.52
CA LEU A 121 -0.24 -3.21 -8.04
C LEU A 121 0.96 -2.44 -7.47
N ALA A 122 2.17 -2.70 -7.97
CA ALA A 122 3.40 -2.03 -7.53
C ALA A 122 3.45 -0.56 -7.95
N ILE A 123 3.03 -0.23 -9.17
CA ILE A 123 2.93 1.15 -9.68
C ILE A 123 1.83 1.91 -8.92
N GLY A 124 0.71 1.27 -8.59
CA GLY A 124 -0.35 1.88 -7.78
C GLY A 124 0.10 2.23 -6.36
N ALA A 125 0.87 1.34 -5.72
CA ALA A 125 1.43 1.55 -4.38
C ALA A 125 2.58 2.58 -4.38
N ALA A 126 3.47 2.52 -5.36
CA ALA A 126 4.60 3.45 -5.49
C ALA A 126 4.17 4.87 -5.87
N ALA A 127 3.18 5.02 -6.77
CA ALA A 127 2.65 6.33 -7.16
C ALA A 127 1.93 7.02 -5.98
N CYS A 128 1.17 6.26 -5.17
CA CYS A 128 0.55 6.81 -3.96
C CYS A 128 1.58 7.13 -2.86
N GLY A 129 2.60 6.29 -2.67
CA GLY A 129 3.65 6.51 -1.67
C GLY A 129 4.53 7.73 -1.97
N MET A 130 4.88 7.96 -3.25
CA MET A 130 5.65 9.13 -3.68
C MET A 130 4.80 10.41 -3.63
N ALA A 131 3.54 10.38 -4.04
CA ALA A 131 2.65 11.54 -3.96
C ALA A 131 2.41 11.99 -2.50
N VAL A 132 2.30 11.03 -1.58
CA VAL A 132 2.14 11.32 -0.14
C VAL A 132 3.46 11.80 0.49
N SER A 133 4.61 11.23 0.11
CA SER A 133 5.92 11.66 0.64
C SER A 133 6.37 13.02 0.10
N ALA A 134 6.03 13.35 -1.15
CA ALA A 134 6.35 14.65 -1.75
C ALA A 134 5.60 15.81 -1.07
N ASN A 135 4.41 15.56 -0.51
CA ASN A 135 3.62 16.54 0.23
C ASN A 135 3.98 16.63 1.73
N SER A 136 4.85 15.75 2.23
CA SER A 136 5.28 15.73 3.64
C SER A 136 6.61 16.47 3.86
N GLY A 137 7.24 16.96 2.77
CA GLY A 137 8.52 17.68 2.80
C GLY A 137 8.41 19.19 3.05
N GLU A 138 7.20 19.73 3.08
CA GLU A 138 6.91 21.12 3.49
C GLU A 138 6.20 21.10 4.83
N ALA A 139 6.91 20.71 5.89
CA ALA A 139 6.55 21.12 7.24
C ALA A 139 7.61 22.15 7.66
N PRO A 140 7.25 23.44 7.85
CA PRO A 140 8.22 24.46 8.24
C PRO A 140 8.88 24.06 9.56
N ALA A 141 10.21 24.13 9.56
CA ALA A 141 11.05 24.04 10.74
C ALA A 141 10.75 25.23 11.67
N ALA A 142 9.66 25.17 12.43
CA ALA A 142 9.36 26.13 13.49
C ALA A 142 8.26 25.57 14.40
N VAL A 143 8.63 24.79 15.43
CA VAL A 143 8.33 25.08 16.85
C VAL A 143 9.30 24.23 17.67
N ALA A 144 10.46 24.80 17.98
CA ALA A 144 11.32 24.34 19.05
C ALA A 144 11.68 25.57 19.89
N GLU A 145 10.74 25.98 20.75
CA GLU A 145 10.97 26.64 22.02
C GLU A 145 9.93 26.16 23.03
#